data_AF-A0A959RR91-F1
#
_entry.id   AF-A0A959RR91-F1
#
_cell.length_a   1.000
_cell.length_b   1.000
_cell.length_c   1.000
_cell.angle_alpha   90.00
_cell.angle_beta   90.00
_cell.angle_gamma   90.00
#
_symmetry.space_group_name_H-M   'P 1'
#
loop_
_entity.id
_entity.type
_entity.pdbx_description
1 polymer ?
#
loop_
_entity_poly.entity_id
_entity_poly.type
_entity_poly.pdbx_seq_one_letter_code
_entity_poly.pdbx_strand_id
1 'polypeptide(L)'
;MKNKPEAILALYGFEKNKFLIEPLGNGLINTTWKVIAGEECFVLQKINDTIFDNPFDIDFNTSRIGEHITNYHPDYFFVNPLTALHVK
;
A
#
# COMPACT_ATOMS: atom_id res chain seq x y z
N MET A 1 -12.04 13.23 12.16
CA MET A 1 -10.62 12.95 12.48
C MET A 1 -9.88 12.66 11.18
N LYS A 2 -8.96 13.52 10.75
CA LYS A 2 -8.09 13.22 9.60
C LYS A 2 -7.03 12.24 10.09
N ASN A 3 -7.16 10.96 9.77
CA ASN A 3 -6.18 9.95 10.17
C ASN A 3 -4.84 10.29 9.50
N LYS A 4 -3.79 10.45 10.31
CA LYS A 4 -2.43 10.64 9.84
C LYS A 4 -1.93 9.32 9.23
N PRO A 5 -1.26 9.31 8.06
CA PRO A 5 -0.84 8.09 7.37
C PRO A 5 0.01 7.16 8.25
N GLU A 6 0.76 7.71 9.20
CA GLU A 6 1.56 7.00 10.19
C GLU A 6 0.74 6.06 11.07
N ALA A 7 -0.50 6.43 11.40
CA ALA A 7 -1.37 5.60 12.24
C ALA A 7 -1.82 4.33 11.50
N ILE A 8 -1.88 4.36 10.17
CA ILE A 8 -2.26 3.22 9.34
C ILE A 8 -1.13 2.19 9.27
N LEU A 9 0.14 2.63 9.30
CA LEU A 9 1.30 1.75 9.22
C LEU A 9 1.36 0.75 10.39
N ALA A 10 0.83 1.09 11.56
CA ALA A 10 0.74 0.16 12.68
C ALA A 10 -0.11 -1.09 12.35
N LEU A 11 -1.12 -0.98 11.47
CA LEU A 11 -1.95 -2.10 11.03
C LEU A 11 -1.18 -3.10 10.15
N TYR A 12 -0.05 -2.67 9.59
CA TYR A 12 0.84 -3.48 8.75
C TYR A 12 2.11 -3.89 9.50
N GLY A 13 2.16 -3.71 10.82
CA GLY A 13 3.28 -4.16 11.67
C GLY A 13 4.47 -3.20 11.76
N PHE A 14 4.35 -1.99 11.22
CA PHE A 14 5.40 -1.00 11.38
C PHE A 14 5.41 -0.44 12.80
N GLU A 15 6.55 -0.59 13.47
CA GLU A 15 6.76 -0.03 14.80
C GLU A 15 6.89 1.50 14.75
N LYS A 16 6.29 2.17 15.74
CA LYS A 16 6.37 3.62 15.88
C LYS A 16 7.84 4.06 15.97
N ASN A 17 8.17 5.14 15.26
CA ASN A 17 9.52 5.74 15.19
C ASN A 17 10.60 4.86 14.55
N LYS A 18 10.26 3.71 13.94
CA LYS A 18 11.21 2.87 13.18
C LYS A 18 11.07 3.01 11.65
N PHE A 19 10.39 4.07 11.21
CA PHE A 19 10.23 4.37 9.79
C PHE A 19 10.28 5.87 9.53
N LEU A 20 10.62 6.23 8.29
CA LEU A 20 10.44 7.55 7.72
C LEU A 20 9.30 7.50 6.72
N ILE A 21 8.47 8.54 6.69
CA ILE A 21 7.40 8.69 5.70
C ILE A 21 7.50 10.06 5.02
N GLU A 22 7.45 10.07 3.70
CA GLU A 22 7.49 11.29 2.90
C GLU A 22 6.53 11.20 1.72
N PRO A 23 5.94 12.31 1.25
CA PRO A 23 5.15 12.32 0.03
C PRO A 23 5.97 11.78 -1.15
N LEU A 24 5.36 10.92 -1.97
CA LEU A 24 6.02 10.33 -3.13
C LEU A 24 5.38 10.82 -4.43
N GLY A 25 6.10 11.67 -5.14
CA GLY A 25 5.76 12.16 -6.47
C GLY A 25 4.60 13.17 -6.51
N ASN A 26 4.19 13.52 -7.74
CA ASN A 26 3.12 14.49 -8.05
C ASN A 26 1.83 13.80 -8.52
N GLY A 27 1.47 12.66 -7.90
CA GLY A 27 0.33 11.85 -8.33
C GLY A 27 -0.98 12.65 -8.35
N LEU A 28 -1.76 12.52 -9.42
CA LEU A 28 -3.00 13.26 -9.64
C LEU A 28 -4.27 12.51 -9.17
N ILE A 29 -4.14 11.21 -8.91
CA ILE A 29 -5.27 10.33 -8.58
C ILE A 29 -5.25 10.00 -7.09
N ASN A 30 -4.31 9.15 -6.66
CA ASN A 30 -4.14 8.73 -5.27
C ASN A 30 -3.13 9.63 -4.55
N THR A 31 -3.31 9.81 -3.23
CA THR A 31 -2.25 10.39 -2.40
C THR A 31 -1.25 9.30 -2.05
N THR A 32 0.02 9.52 -2.35
CA THR A 32 1.06 8.49 -2.22
C THR A 32 2.20 8.96 -1.33
N TRP A 33 2.68 8.06 -0.49
CA TRP A 33 3.85 8.26 0.36
C TRP A 33 4.86 7.14 0.15
N LYS A 34 6.13 7.48 0.26
CA LYS A 34 7.22 6.53 0.42
C LYS A 34 7.43 6.29 1.90
N VAL A 35 7.53 5.02 2.29
CA VAL A 35 7.83 4.59 3.64
C VAL A 35 9.16 3.86 3.62
N ILE A 36 10.11 4.30 4.43
CA ILE A 36 11.44 3.70 4.55
C ILE A 36 11.52 3.09 5.95
N ALA A 37 11.72 1.78 6.05
CA ALA A 37 11.83 1.05 7.32
C ALA A 37 13.05 0.12 7.28
N GLY A 38 14.14 0.54 7.93
CA GLY A 38 15.42 -0.16 7.82
C GLY A 38 15.96 -0.15 6.38
N GLU A 39 16.21 -1.33 5.84
CA GLU A 39 16.67 -1.51 4.45
C GLU A 39 15.51 -1.63 3.44
N GLU A 40 14.27 -1.68 3.92
CA GLU A 40 13.09 -1.87 3.08
C GLU A 40 12.41 -0.53 2.74
N CYS A 41 11.81 -0.49 1.54
CA CYS A 41 11.03 0.64 1.05
C CYS A 41 9.65 0.17 0.60
N PHE A 42 8.64 0.91 1.01
CA PHE A 42 7.23 0.63 0.69
C PHE A 42 6.56 1.86 0.11
N VAL A 43 5.47 1.62 -0.62
CA VAL A 43 4.58 2.65 -1.12
C VAL A 43 3.27 2.55 -0.35
N LEU A 44 2.93 3.59 0.40
CA LEU A 44 1.62 3.74 1.03
C LEU A 44 0.74 4.59 0.12
N GLN A 45 -0.44 4.11 -0.23
CA GLN A 45 -1.41 4.87 -1.02
C GLN A 45 -2.72 5.04 -0.26
N LYS A 46 -3.21 6.27 -0.23
CA LYS A 46 -4.61 6.56 0.07
C LYS A 46 -5.35 6.61 -1.25
N ILE A 47 -6.23 5.64 -1.46
CA ILE A 47 -7.13 5.59 -2.62
C ILE A 47 -8.07 6.79 -2.62
N ASN A 48 -8.27 7.36 -3.81
CA ASN A 48 -9.25 8.41 -4.03
C ASN A 48 -10.63 7.79 -4.25
N ASP A 49 -11.44 7.78 -3.20
CA ASP A 49 -12.80 7.24 -3.15
C ASP A 49 -13.84 8.09 -3.91
N THR A 50 -13.44 9.24 -4.45
CA THR A 50 -14.27 10.05 -5.36
C THR A 50 -14.08 9.66 -6.84
N ILE A 51 -12.93 9.05 -7.17
CA ILE A 51 -12.65 8.52 -8.51
C ILE A 51 -12.98 7.02 -8.57
N PHE A 52 -12.72 6.31 -7.47
CA PHE A 52 -12.98 4.89 -7.33
C PHE A 52 -14.11 4.68 -6.32
N ASP A 53 -15.34 4.63 -6.83
CA ASP A 53 -16.56 4.53 -6.01
C ASP A 53 -16.59 3.28 -5.11
N ASN A 54 -15.86 2.23 -5.50
CA ASN A 54 -15.65 1.03 -4.69
C ASN A 54 -14.15 0.70 -4.57
N PRO A 55 -13.43 1.26 -3.59
CA PRO A 55 -11.99 1.01 -3.42
C PRO A 55 -11.62 -0.46 -3.19
N PHE A 56 -12.55 -1.28 -2.70
CA PHE A 56 -12.32 -2.72 -2.50
C PHE A 56 -12.11 -3.46 -3.81
N ASP A 57 -12.66 -2.96 -4.93
CA ASP A 57 -12.41 -3.56 -6.24
C ASP A 57 -10.94 -3.39 -6.67
N ILE A 58 -10.27 -2.32 -6.23
CA ILE A 58 -8.82 -2.16 -6.47
C ILE A 58 -8.06 -3.25 -5.74
N ASP A 59 -8.34 -3.45 -4.45
CA ASP A 59 -7.67 -4.46 -3.62
C ASP A 59 -7.89 -5.89 -4.14
N PHE A 60 -9.13 -6.21 -4.52
CA PHE A 60 -9.46 -7.48 -5.14
C PHE A 60 -8.69 -7.69 -6.46
N ASN A 61 -8.72 -6.70 -7.36
CA ASN A 61 -8.08 -6.82 -8.67
C ASN A 61 -6.56 -6.90 -8.56
N THR A 62 -5.92 -6.07 -7.73
CA THR A 62 -4.46 -6.10 -7.55
C THR A 62 -4.01 -7.41 -6.93
N SER A 63 -4.76 -7.95 -5.96
CA SER A 63 -4.49 -9.27 -5.36
C SER A 63 -4.59 -10.39 -6.38
N ARG A 64 -5.62 -10.38 -7.24
CA ARG A 64 -5.78 -11.37 -8.32
C ARG A 64 -4.68 -11.30 -9.36
N ILE A 65 -4.26 -10.09 -9.75
CA ILE A 65 -3.14 -9.89 -10.66
C ILE A 65 -1.84 -10.42 -10.02
N GLY A 66 -1.61 -10.10 -8.75
CA GLY A 66 -0.46 -10.58 -8.00
C GLY A 66 -0.40 -12.10 -7.90
N GLU A 67 -1.52 -12.75 -7.57
CA GLU A 67 -1.66 -14.21 -7.54
C GLU A 67 -1.35 -14.83 -8.91
N HIS A 68 -1.91 -14.26 -9.97
CA HIS A 68 -1.67 -14.74 -11.33
C HIS A 68 -0.19 -14.62 -11.72
N ILE A 69 0.41 -13.44 -11.54
CA ILE A 69 1.83 -13.21 -11.86
C ILE A 69 2.72 -14.16 -11.07
N THR A 70 2.47 -14.33 -9.77
CA THR A 70 3.26 -15.24 -8.92
C THR A 70 3.21 -16.68 -9.43
N ASN A 71 2.05 -17.13 -9.92
CA ASN A 71 1.86 -18.51 -10.38
C ASN A 71 2.37 -18.77 -11.80
N TYR A 72 2.32 -17.78 -12.70
CA TYR A 72 2.58 -17.98 -14.14
C TYR A 72 3.79 -17.22 -14.67
N HIS A 73 4.20 -16.14 -14.00
CA HIS A 73 5.30 -15.26 -14.40
C HIS A 73 6.14 -14.82 -13.19
N PRO A 74 6.73 -15.76 -12.41
CA PRO A 74 7.42 -15.44 -11.14
C PRO A 74 8.65 -14.54 -11.32
N ASP A 75 9.24 -14.48 -12.52
CA ASP A 75 10.37 -13.61 -12.83
C ASP A 75 9.95 -12.14 -13.06
N TYR A 76 8.65 -11.87 -13.20
CA TYR A 76 8.15 -10.51 -13.36
C TYR A 76 8.05 -9.82 -11.99
N PHE A 77 8.78 -8.73 -11.84
CA PHE A 77 8.72 -7.92 -10.63
C PHE A 77 7.37 -7.17 -10.53
N PHE A 78 6.47 -7.70 -9.72
CA PHE A 78 5.20 -7.08 -9.38
C PHE A 78 5.18 -6.64 -7.92
N VAL A 79 4.77 -5.40 -7.68
CA VAL A 79 4.68 -4.83 -6.33
C VAL A 79 3.38 -5.30 -5.68
N ASN A 80 3.44 -6.41 -4.95
CA ASN A 80 2.28 -6.95 -4.24
C ASN A 80 1.91 -6.12 -3.00
N PRO A 81 0.61 -5.94 -2.71
CA PRO A 81 0.15 -5.35 -1.45
C PRO A 81 0.62 -6.16 -0.23
N LEU A 82 0.94 -5.47 0.87
CA LEU A 82 1.18 -6.12 2.16
C LEU A 82 -0.15 -6.52 2.81
N THR A 83 -0.20 -7.72 3.39
CA THR A 83 -1.34 -8.14 4.21
C THR A 83 -1.31 -7.44 5.56
N ALA A 84 -2.43 -6.85 5.98
CA ALA A 84 -2.55 -6.27 7.32
C ALA A 84 -2.53 -7.36 8.40
N LEU A 85 -1.95 -7.05 9.57
CA LEU A 85 -1.82 -8.00 10.70
C LEU A 85 -3.17 -8.39 11.32
N HIS A 86 -4.20 -7.56 11.14
CA HIS A 86 -5.52 -7.77 11.72
C HIS A 86 -6.61 -7.56 10.66
N VAL A 87 -6.83 -8.59 9.86
CA VAL A 87 -8.05 -8.72 9.08
C VAL A 87 -9.12 -9.30 10.03
N LYS A 88 -10.09 -8.47 10.43
CA LYS A 88 -11.34 -8.98 11.03
C LYS A 88 -12.34 -9.25 9.93
#